data_AF-A0A2B8A406-F1
#
_entry.id   AF-A0A2B8A406-F1
#
_cell.length_a   1.000
_cell.length_b   1.000
_cell.length_c   1.000
_cell.angle_alpha   90.00
_cell.angle_beta   90.00
_cell.angle_gamma   90.00
#
_symmetry.space_group_name_H-M   'P 1'
#
loop_
_entity.id
_entity.type
_entity.pdbx_description
1 polymer ?
#
loop_
_entity_poly.entity_id
_entity_poly.type
_entity_poly.pdbx_seq_one_letter_code
_entity_poly.pdbx_strand_id
1 'polypeptide(L)' 'MAYASPAAYPNPSSRSCTLSRLCIYPKDIQILTGKSERHGRNLIKKIKESLHKHPFQVVTVEEFCRYMGLPLETVVKKLR' A
#
# COMPACT_ATOMS: atom_id res chain seq x y z
N MET A 1 14.76 -0.21 31.35
CA MET A 1 14.88 -1.17 30.23
C MET A 1 14.86 -0.39 28.93
N ALA A 2 16.04 -0.03 28.42
CA ALA A 2 16.22 0.64 27.15
C ALA A 2 16.40 -0.43 26.07
N TYR A 3 15.41 -0.59 25.19
CA TYR A 3 15.52 -1.47 24.03
C TYR A 3 16.12 -0.65 22.89
N ALA A 4 17.44 -0.71 22.74
CA ALA A 4 18.09 -0.25 21.52
C ALA A 4 17.92 -1.33 20.45
N SER A 5 17.13 -1.06 19.40
CA SER A 5 17.63 -1.38 18.06
C SER A 5 17.02 -0.47 16.98
N PRO A 6 17.87 0.21 16.17
CA PRO A 6 17.54 1.31 15.29
C PRO A 6 17.37 0.78 13.86
N ALA A 7 16.40 -0.10 13.64
CA ALA A 7 16.13 -0.62 12.30
C ALA A 7 15.27 0.39 11.54
N ALA A 8 15.94 1.37 10.95
CA ALA A 8 15.63 1.99 9.66
C ALA A 8 14.16 1.86 9.22
N TYR A 9 13.34 2.87 9.52
CA TYR A 9 12.36 3.27 8.52
C TYR A 9 13.18 3.90 7.41
N PRO A 10 13.35 3.27 6.24
CA PRO A 10 14.04 3.94 5.15
C PRO A 10 13.23 5.20 4.85
N ASN A 11 13.81 6.36 5.18
CA ASN A 11 13.33 7.66 4.76
C ASN A 11 13.27 7.59 3.22
N PRO A 12 12.09 7.63 2.58
CA PRO A 12 12.01 7.72 1.14
C PRO A 12 12.29 9.17 0.76
N SER A 13 13.55 9.58 0.90
CA SER A 13 14.04 10.77 0.25
C SER A 13 13.88 10.57 -1.26
N SER A 14 13.10 11.46 -1.87
CA SER A 14 13.09 11.80 -3.30
C SER A 14 12.18 10.94 -4.20
N ARG A 15 10.97 11.45 -4.49
CA ARG A 15 10.47 11.74 -5.86
C ARG A 15 9.03 12.29 -5.84
N SER A 16 8.90 13.58 -6.18
CA SER A 16 7.71 14.28 -6.71
C SER A 16 6.33 13.86 -6.16
N CYS A 17 5.90 14.50 -5.07
CA CYS A 17 4.55 14.35 -4.53
C CYS A 17 3.54 15.22 -5.30
N THR A 18 3.12 14.83 -6.51
CA THR A 18 1.82 15.31 -7.01
C THR A 18 0.77 14.64 -6.15
N LEU A 19 0.07 15.38 -5.27
CA LEU A 19 -1.00 14.96 -4.34
C LEU A 19 -1.65 13.60 -4.71
N SER A 20 -0.99 12.50 -4.37
CA SER A 20 -1.43 11.15 -4.66
C SER A 20 -1.81 10.55 -3.33
N ARG A 21 -3.03 10.04 -3.23
CA ARG A 21 -3.54 9.40 -2.01
C ARG A 21 -2.53 8.33 -1.57
N LEU A 22 -1.88 8.54 -0.43
CA LEU A 22 -0.88 7.61 0.10
C LEU A 22 -1.51 6.27 0.53
N CYS A 23 -2.75 6.33 1.01
CA CYS A 23 -3.53 5.20 1.47
C CYS A 23 -4.33 4.58 0.32
N ILE A 24 -4.34 3.25 0.23
CA ILE A 24 -5.16 2.53 -0.73
C ILE A 24 -6.47 2.06 -0.09
N TYR A 25 -7.61 2.38 -0.72
CA TYR A 25 -8.92 1.89 -0.29
C TYR A 25 -9.37 0.69 -1.12
N PRO A 26 -10.30 -0.15 -0.61
CA PRO A 26 -10.83 -1.28 -1.37
C PRO A 26 -11.50 -0.86 -2.70
N LYS A 27 -12.03 0.36 -2.79
CA LYS A 27 -12.57 0.94 -4.05
C LYS A 27 -11.46 1.17 -5.08
N ASP A 28 -10.30 1.65 -4.65
CA ASP A 28 -9.15 1.86 -5.52
C ASP A 28 -8.64 0.51 -6.03
N ILE A 29 -8.54 -0.49 -5.14
CA ILE A 29 -8.15 -1.85 -5.53
C ILE A 29 -9.13 -2.43 -6.54
N GLN A 30 -10.44 -2.20 -6.36
CA GLN A 30 -11.46 -2.61 -7.32
C GLN A 30 -11.26 -1.97 -8.70
N ILE A 31 -10.97 -0.67 -8.77
CA ILE A 31 -10.70 0.02 -10.05
C ILE A 31 -9.41 -0.50 -10.70
N LEU A 32 -8.39 -0.76 -9.90
CA LEU A 32 -7.08 -1.22 -10.37
C LEU A 32 -7.08 -2.67 -10.86
N THR A 33 -7.74 -3.56 -10.14
CA THR A 33 -7.77 -5.00 -10.45
C THR A 33 -9.01 -5.44 -11.23
N GLY A 34 -10.03 -4.58 -11.35
CA GLY A 34 -11.32 -4.93 -11.94
C GLY A 34 -12.09 -5.99 -11.15
N LYS A 35 -11.72 -6.24 -9.89
CA LYS A 35 -12.35 -7.24 -9.02
C LYS A 35 -13.42 -6.59 -8.14
N SER A 36 -14.26 -7.41 -7.51
CA SER A 36 -15.28 -6.92 -6.58
C SER A 36 -14.64 -6.27 -5.33
N GLU A 37 -15.36 -5.32 -4.74
CA GLU A 37 -14.92 -4.64 -3.50
C GLU A 37 -14.61 -5.64 -2.36
N ARG A 38 -15.39 -6.74 -2.26
CA ARG A 38 -15.16 -7.82 -1.29
C ARG A 38 -13.79 -8.46 -1.47
N HIS A 39 -13.38 -8.69 -2.72
CA HIS A 39 -12.06 -9.19 -3.04
C HIS A 39 -10.99 -8.19 -2.59
N GLY A 40 -11.19 -6.89 -2.85
CA GLY A 40 -10.29 -5.83 -2.40
C GLY A 40 -10.07 -5.82 -0.88
N ARG A 41 -11.14 -5.96 -0.07
CA ARG A 41 -11.02 -6.04 1.39
C ARG A 41 -10.21 -7.26 1.85
N ASN A 42 -10.45 -8.42 1.25
CA ASN A 42 -9.69 -9.64 1.55
C ASN A 42 -8.21 -9.49 1.16
N LEU A 43 -7.95 -8.81 0.05
CA LEU A 43 -6.60 -8.56 -0.44
C LEU A 43 -5.82 -7.65 0.53
N ILE A 44 -6.46 -6.59 1.05
CA ILE A 44 -5.89 -5.75 2.11
C ILE A 44 -5.54 -6.58 3.35
N LYS A 45 -6.42 -7.49 3.79
CA LYS A 45 -6.14 -8.38 4.93
C LYS A 45 -4.91 -9.26 4.66
N LYS A 46 -4.84 -9.91 3.50
CA LYS A 46 -3.70 -10.73 3.09
C LYS A 46 -2.39 -9.93 3.03
N ILE A 47 -2.43 -8.69 2.54
CA ILE A 47 -1.25 -7.80 2.53
C ILE A 47 -0.83 -7.45 3.96
N LYS A 48 -1.78 -7.18 4.86
CA LYS A 48 -1.47 -6.91 6.27
C LYS A 48 -0.86 -8.12 6.96
N GLU A 49 -1.38 -9.31 6.69
CA GLU A 49 -0.86 -10.58 7.18
C GLU A 49 0.55 -10.85 6.66
N SER A 50 0.80 -10.64 5.36
CA SER A 50 2.11 -10.87 4.75
C SER A 50 3.18 -9.89 5.21
N LEU A 51 2.79 -8.65 5.55
CA LEU A 51 3.69 -7.61 6.07
C LEU A 51 3.77 -7.63 7.61
N HIS A 52 3.09 -8.54 8.30
CA HIS A 52 2.99 -8.60 9.76
C HIS A 52 2.65 -7.25 10.43
N LYS A 53 1.80 -6.45 9.79
CA LYS A 53 1.46 -5.10 10.27
C LYS A 53 0.37 -5.11 11.33
N HIS A 54 0.40 -4.11 12.21
CA HIS A 54 -0.67 -3.88 13.19
C HIS A 54 -2.01 -3.59 12.47
N PRO A 55 -3.16 -4.06 12.98
CA PRO A 55 -4.48 -3.88 12.38
C PRO A 55 -4.85 -2.43 12.07
N PHE A 56 -4.39 -1.49 12.90
CA PHE A 56 -4.62 -0.05 12.76
C PHE A 56 -3.84 0.58 11.61
N GLN A 57 -2.80 -0.08 11.12
CA GLN A 57 -1.97 0.46 10.05
C GLN A 57 -2.67 0.30 8.71
N VAL A 58 -2.62 1.37 7.92
CA VAL A 58 -3.12 1.40 6.55
C VAL A 58 -2.07 0.81 5.60
N VAL A 59 -2.55 0.26 4.48
CA VAL A 59 -1.70 -0.23 3.40
C VAL A 59 -1.45 0.93 2.45
N THR A 60 -0.20 1.17 2.09
CA THR A 60 0.13 2.20 1.10
C THR A 60 0.01 1.65 -0.31
N VAL A 61 -0.15 2.55 -1.29
CA VAL A 61 -0.18 2.17 -2.71
C VAL A 61 1.13 1.46 -3.12
N GLU A 62 2.27 1.86 -2.55
CA GLU A 62 3.58 1.24 -2.78
C GLU A 62 3.64 -0.21 -2.32
N GLU A 63 3.13 -0.50 -1.12
CA GLU A 63 3.07 -1.85 -0.57
C GLU A 63 2.15 -2.76 -1.39
N PHE A 64 1.01 -2.20 -1.82
CA PHE A 64 0.12 -2.91 -2.73
C PHE A 64 0.80 -3.21 -4.07
N CYS A 65 1.48 -2.23 -4.67
CA CYS A 65 2.22 -2.41 -5.92
C CYS A 65 3.31 -3.47 -5.78
N ARG A 66 4.05 -3.44 -4.67
CA ARG A 66 5.10 -4.42 -4.36
C ARG A 66 4.56 -5.83 -4.17
N TYR A 67 3.41 -5.97 -3.50
CA TYR A 67 2.75 -7.27 -3.31
C TYR A 67 2.16 -7.83 -4.62
N MET A 68 1.57 -6.96 -5.43
CA MET A 68 0.93 -7.32 -6.70
C MET A 68 1.92 -7.44 -7.87
N GLY A 69 3.14 -6.94 -7.73
CA GLY A 69 4.10 -6.82 -8.83
C GLY A 69 3.68 -5.80 -9.90
N LEU A 70 2.90 -4.79 -9.52
CA LEU A 70 2.39 -3.78 -10.44
C LEU A 70 3.27 -2.52 -10.46
N PRO A 71 3.48 -1.88 -11.62
CA PRO A 71 4.19 -0.61 -11.69
C PRO A 71 3.34 0.52 -11.10
N LEU A 72 3.95 1.28 -10.16
CA LEU A 72 3.32 2.43 -9.50
C LEU A 72 2.77 3.46 -10.49
N GLU A 73 3.48 3.70 -11.59
CA GLU A 73 3.07 4.66 -12.62
C GLU A 73 1.71 4.32 -13.24
N THR A 74 1.47 3.03 -13.53
CA THR A 74 0.18 2.56 -14.07
C THR A 74 -0.94 2.74 -13.06
N VAL A 75 -0.65 2.52 -11.77
CA VAL A 75 -1.61 2.68 -10.68
C VAL A 75 -1.99 4.16 -10.48
N VAL A 76 -1.00 5.06 -10.47
CA VAL A 76 -1.22 6.50 -10.39
C VAL A 76 -2.01 7.01 -11.60
N LYS A 77 -1.74 6.49 -12.80
CA LYS A 77 -2.47 6.84 -14.03
C LYS A 77 -3.94 6.42 -13.99
N LYS A 78 -4.26 5.30 -13.32
CA LYS A 78 -5.63 4.79 -13.17
C LYS A 78 -6.45 5.52 -12.10
N LEU A 79 -5.79 6.17 -11.15
CA LEU A 79 -6.42 6.93 -10.06
C LEU A 79 -6.50 8.44 -10.36
N ARG A 80 -6.03 8.87 -11.53
CA ARG A 80 -6.21 10.22 -12.07
C ARG A 80 -7.48 10.34 -12.88
#